data_AF-A0A3B0WF47-F1
#
_entry.id   AF-A0A3B0WF47-F1
#
_cell.length_a   1.000
_cell.length_b   1.000
_cell.length_c   1.000
_cell.angle_alpha   90.00
_cell.angle_beta   90.00
_cell.angle_gamma   90.00
#
_symmetry.space_group_name_H-M   'P 1'
#
loop_
_entity.id
_entity.type
_entity.pdbx_description
1 polymer ?
#
loop_
_entity_poly.entity_id
_entity_poly.type
_entity_poly.pdbx_seq_one_letter_code
_entity_poly.pdbx_strand_id
1 'polypeptide(L)' 'MITLRLDPKLEQTVNNVAQQMGVTKSEFIRRSIADYIDKLEKPSAWELGQDVFGKYASENENLARDRKELIKEIIKAKQ' A
#
# COMPACT_ATOMS: atom_id res chain seq x y z
N MET A 1 -2.52 4.30 23.39
CA MET A 1 -1.82 3.20 24.09
C MET A 1 -2.42 1.91 23.56
N ILE A 2 -1.61 1.02 22.99
CA ILE A 2 -2.07 -0.31 22.56
C ILE A 2 -1.70 -1.31 23.65
N THR A 3 -2.59 -2.25 23.97
CA THR A 3 -2.28 -3.35 24.89
C THR A 3 -2.10 -4.62 24.06
N LEU A 4 -0.87 -5.11 24.00
CA LEU A 4 -0.50 -6.30 23.23
C LEU A 4 -0.08 -7.39 24.22
N ARG A 5 -0.76 -8.53 24.19
CA ARG A 5 -0.30 -9.72 24.92
C ARG A 5 0.76 -10.41 24.09
N LEU A 6 1.94 -10.57 24.66
CA LEU A 6 3.06 -11.29 24.08
C LEU A 6 3.30 -12.56 24.88
N ASP A 7 3.78 -13.61 24.22
CA ASP A 7 4.28 -14.77 24.94
C ASP A 7 5.44 -14.36 25.87
N PRO A 8 5.56 -14.95 27.09
CA PRO A 8 6.57 -14.55 28.07
C PRO A 8 8.00 -14.62 27.53
N LYS A 9 8.28 -15.61 26.68
CA LYS A 9 9.59 -15.79 26.02
C LYS A 9 9.90 -14.65 25.04
N LEU A 10 8.90 -14.22 24.28
CA LEU A 10 9.06 -13.13 23.31
C LEU A 10 9.25 -11.80 24.05
N GLU A 11 8.49 -11.57 25.13
CA GLU A 11 8.66 -10.36 25.96
C GLU A 11 10.07 -10.26 26.55
N GLN A 12 10.62 -11.36 27.08
CA GLN A 12 12.00 -11.40 27.56
C GLN A 12 13.00 -11.08 26.46
N THR A 13 12.81 -11.66 25.28
CA THR A 13 13.69 -11.42 24.13
C THR A 13 13.65 -9.95 23.72
N VAL A 14 12.46 -9.35 23.61
CA VAL A 14 12.27 -7.93 23.31
C VAL A 14 12.96 -7.04 24.34
N ASN A 15 12.84 -7.39 25.62
CA ASN A 15 13.49 -6.62 26.70
C ASN A 15 15.01 -6.66 26.57
N ASN A 16 15.59 -7.83 26.37
CA ASN A 16 17.03 -8.02 26.27
C ASN A 16 17.60 -7.25 25.07
N VAL A 17 16.95 -7.37 23.91
CA VAL A 17 17.39 -6.66 22.69
C VAL A 17 17.25 -5.16 22.85
N ALA A 18 16.14 -4.67 23.41
CA ALA A 18 15.96 -3.24 23.68
C ALA A 18 17.05 -2.69 24.61
N GLN A 19 17.41 -3.44 25.66
CA GLN A 19 18.51 -3.09 26.56
C GLN A 19 19.87 -3.06 25.86
N GLN A 20 20.18 -4.07 25.04
CA GLN A 20 21.42 -4.13 24.26
C GLN A 20 21.54 -2.95 23.27
N MET A 21 20.41 -2.51 22.72
CA MET A 21 20.34 -1.38 21.80
C MET A 21 20.27 -0.01 22.51
N GLY A 22 20.18 0.02 23.85
CA GLY A 22 20.06 1.26 24.61
C GLY A 22 18.76 2.03 24.38
N VAL A 23 17.70 1.35 23.93
CA VAL A 23 16.38 1.95 23.66
C VAL A 23 15.32 1.41 24.61
N THR A 24 14.20 2.11 24.74
CA THR A 24 13.07 1.61 25.54
C THR A 24 12.36 0.47 24.80
N LYS A 25 11.72 -0.43 25.56
CA LYS A 25 10.88 -1.50 25.00
C LYS A 25 9.86 -0.95 23.99
N SER A 26 9.18 0.13 24.35
CA SER A 26 8.15 0.75 23.50
C SER A 26 8.72 1.31 22.19
N GLU A 27 9.92 1.90 22.24
CA GLU A 27 10.59 2.41 21.05
C GLU A 27 11.05 1.27 20.12
N PHE A 28 11.62 0.21 20.69
CA PHE A 28 12.01 -0.98 19.93
C PHE A 28 10.81 -1.62 19.21
N ILE A 29 9.69 -1.79 19.91
CA ILE A 29 8.45 -2.33 19.34
C ILE A 29 7.94 -1.43 18.22
N ARG A 30 7.92 -0.10 18.44
CA ARG A 30 7.46 0.87 17.43
C ARG A 30 8.27 0.77 16.14
N ARG A 31 9.60 0.77 16.24
CA ARG A 31 10.50 0.66 15.08
C ARG A 31 10.31 -0.65 14.36
N SER A 32 10.22 -1.75 15.10
CA SER A 32 10.03 -3.08 14.53
C SER A 32 8.72 -3.19 13.75
N ILE A 33 7.62 -2.60 14.26
CA ILE A 33 6.34 -2.55 13.54
C ILE A 33 6.45 -1.70 12.28
N ALA A 34 7.06 -0.51 12.36
CA ALA A 34 7.25 0.36 11.20
C ALA A 34 8.09 -0.31 10.11
N ASP A 35 9.22 -0.90 10.49
CA ASP A 35 10.10 -1.64 9.59
C ASP A 35 9.40 -2.86 8.97
N TYR A 36 8.54 -3.55 9.72
CA TYR A 36 7.76 -4.67 9.20
C TYR A 36 6.72 -4.20 8.19
N ILE A 37 6.01 -3.09 8.46
CA ILE A 37 5.04 -2.51 7.53
C ILE A 37 5.74 -2.02 6.26
N ASP A 38 6.90 -1.39 6.35
CA ASP A 38 7.66 -0.95 5.18
C ASP A 38 8.18 -2.11 4.32
N LYS A 39 8.39 -3.28 4.92
CA LYS A 39 8.77 -4.51 4.22
C LYS A 39 7.60 -5.23 3.57
N LEU A 40 6.39 -5.05 4.07
CA LEU A 40 5.20 -5.54 3.38
C LEU A 40 5.08 -4.73 2.09
N GLU A 41 5.07 -5.43 0.95
CA GLU A 41 5.08 -4.82 -0.38
C GLU A 41 4.13 -3.62 -0.44
N LYS A 42 4.69 -2.47 -0.82
CA LYS A 42 3.88 -1.28 -1.05
C LYS A 42 3.01 -1.60 -2.27
N PRO A 43 1.66 -1.53 -2.14
CA PRO A 43 0.78 -1.73 -3.29
C PRO A 43 1.26 -0.83 -4.42
N SER A 44 1.28 -1.37 -5.62
CA SER A 44 1.73 -0.65 -6.80
C SER A 44 0.94 0.65 -6.94
N ALA A 45 1.53 1.68 -7.55
CA ALA A 45 0.85 2.96 -7.78
C ALA A 45 -0.51 2.78 -8.51
N TRP A 46 -0.65 1.70 -9.27
CA TRP A 46 -1.89 1.26 -9.90
C TRP A 46 -2.96 0.83 -8.88
N GLU A 47 -2.61 -0.02 -7.93
CA GLU A 47 -3.51 -0.49 -6.86
C GLU A 47 -3.91 0.65 -5.92
N LEU A 48 -2.97 1.53 -5.56
CA LEU A 48 -3.25 2.72 -4.75
C LEU A 48 -4.19 3.70 -5.43
N GLY A 49 -4.10 3.81 -6.76
CA GLY A 49 -4.92 4.72 -7.54
C GLY A 49 -6.23 4.12 -8.03
N GLN A 50 -6.55 2.84 -7.75
CA GLN A 50 -7.75 2.19 -8.28
C GLN A 50 -9.06 2.93 -7.93
N ASP A 51 -9.14 3.57 -6.76
CA ASP A 51 -10.32 4.37 -6.36
C ASP A 51 -10.40 5.72 -7.09
N VAL A 52 -9.30 6.19 -7.67
CA VAL A 52 -9.18 7.50 -8.33
C VAL A 52 -9.20 7.33 -9.86
N PHE A 53 -8.53 6.30 -10.37
CA PHE A 53 -8.52 5.90 -11.76
C PHE A 53 -9.89 5.30 -12.12
N GLY A 54 -10.72 6.05 -12.86
CA GLY A 54 -12.03 5.59 -13.31
C GLY A 54 -13.21 5.97 -12.41
N LYS A 55 -13.02 6.78 -11.35
CA LYS A 55 -14.15 7.32 -10.56
C LYS A 55 -15.10 8.20 -11.38
N TYR A 56 -14.57 8.77 -12.45
CA TYR A 56 -15.32 9.46 -13.51
C TYR A 56 -15.12 8.74 -14.85
N ALA A 57 -15.04 7.40 -14.83
CA ALA A 57 -14.99 6.62 -16.06
C ALA A 57 -16.17 7.06 -16.93
N SER A 58 -15.86 7.66 -18.07
CA SER A 58 -16.78 7.70 -19.20
C SER A 58 -17.47 6.34 -19.30
N GLU A 59 -18.75 6.31 -19.65
CA GLU A 59 -19.61 5.11 -19.74
C GLU A 59 -19.05 3.96 -20.60
N ASN A 60 -17.88 4.14 -21.22
CA ASN A 60 -17.21 3.22 -22.10
C ASN A 60 -15.82 2.86 -21.55
N GLU A 61 -15.74 1.73 -20.86
CA GLU A 61 -14.51 1.17 -20.27
C GLU A 61 -13.45 0.80 -21.33
N ASN A 62 -13.84 0.74 -22.61
CA ASN A 62 -13.00 0.33 -23.73
C ASN A 62 -12.29 1.49 -24.45
N LEU A 63 -12.46 2.75 -24.00
CA LEU A 63 -11.80 3.92 -24.62
C LEU A 63 -10.27 3.80 -24.69
N ALA A 64 -9.67 3.18 -23.66
CA ALA A 64 -8.22 2.97 -23.63
C ALA A 64 -7.77 1.80 -24.52
N ARG A 65 -8.59 0.75 -24.61
CA ARG A 65 -8.28 -0.49 -25.33
C ARG A 65 -8.45 -0.34 -26.83
N ASP A 66 -9.55 0.27 -27.25
CA ASP A 66 -9.96 0.42 -28.65
C ASP A 66 -9.72 1.82 -29.20
N ARG A 67 -8.81 2.59 -28.57
CA ARG A 67 -8.52 4.00 -28.90
C ARG A 67 -8.36 4.25 -30.40
N LYS A 68 -7.72 3.33 -31.11
CA LYS A 68 -7.40 3.47 -32.54
C LYS A 68 -8.63 3.28 -33.44
N GLU A 69 -9.56 2.42 -33.04
CA GLU A 69 -10.80 2.16 -33.77
C GLU A 69 -11.75 3.35 -33.57
N LEU A 70 -11.93 3.78 -32.33
CA LEU A 70 -12.76 4.93 -31.96
C LEU A 70 -12.33 6.23 -32.64
N ILE A 71 -11.02 6.52 -32.69
CA ILE A 71 -10.51 7.71 -33.37
C ILE A 71 -10.82 7.67 -34.87
N LYS A 72 -10.71 6.50 -35.52
CA LYS A 72 -11.06 6.37 -36.94
C LYS A 72 -12.54 6.64 -37.19
N GLU A 73 -13.42 6.13 -36.34
CA GLU A 73 -14.86 6.37 -36.45
C GLU A 73 -15.21 7.84 -36.27
N ILE A 74 -14.60 8.54 -35.29
CA ILE A 74 -14.80 9.97 -35.08
C ILE A 74 -14.33 10.80 -36.29
N ILE A 75 -13.18 10.44 -36.88
CA ILE A 75 -12.66 11.13 -38.08
C ILE A 75 -13.60 10.90 -39.27
N LYS A 76 -14.11 9.69 -39.44
CA LYS A 76 -15.01 9.33 -40.54
C LYS A 76 -16.40 9.98 -40.38
N ALA A 77 -16.87 10.16 -39.15
CA ALA A 77 -18.12 10.86 -38.84
C ALA A 77 -18.02 12.40 -38.97
N LYS A 78 -16.81 12.95 -39.02
CA LYS A 78 -16.55 14.38 -39.24
C LYS A 78 -16.31 14.76 -40.71
N GLN A 79 -16.12 13.78 -41.60
CA GLN A 79 -16.08 13.98 -43.06
C GLN A 79 -17.50 13.98 -43.63
#